data_AF-A0A820N0G2-F1
#
_entry.id   AF-A0A820N0G2-F1
#
_cell.length_a   1.000
_cell.length_b   1.000
_cell.length_c   1.000
_cell.angle_alpha   90.00
_cell.angle_beta   90.00
_cell.angle_gamma   90.00
#
_symmetry.space_group_name_H-M   'P 1'
#
loop_
_entity.id
_entity.type
_entity.pdbx_description
1 polymer ?
#
loop_
_entity_poly.entity_id
_entity_poly.type
_entity_poly.pdbx_seq_one_letter_code
_entity_poly.pdbx_strand_id
1 'polypeptide(L)'
;RQATINIGIIGHVAHGKSTVVKCLSGAATGRFKSEKDRNMTIKLGYANAKIFECDNDKCPRPRRFRSADPSKEDVFPCDRPKCGGQFRLVRHVSFVDCPGQNFLMATMLNGTAVMDAALLLI
;
A
#
# COMPACT_ATOMS: atom_id res chain seq x y z
N ARG A 1 -10.89 11.55 4.32
CA ARG A 1 -11.65 10.74 3.34
C ARG A 1 -11.36 9.27 3.62
N GLN A 2 -12.39 8.43 3.64
CA GLN A 2 -12.28 7.00 3.96
C GLN A 2 -11.73 6.23 2.75
N ALA A 3 -10.99 5.17 3.00
CA ALA A 3 -10.50 4.29 1.94
C ALA A 3 -11.67 3.55 1.30
N THR A 4 -11.67 3.46 -0.04
CA THR A 4 -12.78 2.87 -0.78
C THR A 4 -12.56 1.40 -1.11
N ILE A 5 -11.31 0.90 -1.02
CA ILE A 5 -10.92 -0.47 -1.38
C ILE A 5 -9.82 -0.95 -0.42
N ASN A 6 -9.97 -2.17 0.09
CA ASN A 6 -8.97 -2.88 0.88
C ASN A 6 -8.19 -3.89 0.01
N ILE A 7 -6.88 -3.71 -0.08
CA ILE A 7 -5.97 -4.56 -0.85
C ILE A 7 -5.10 -5.36 0.11
N GLY A 8 -5.28 -6.68 0.15
CA GLY A 8 -4.45 -7.61 0.91
C GLY A 8 -3.09 -7.84 0.26
N ILE A 9 -2.03 -7.86 1.04
CA ILE A 9 -0.70 -8.28 0.62
C ILE A 9 -0.43 -9.66 1.20
N ILE A 10 -0.35 -10.67 0.33
CA ILE A 10 -0.21 -12.09 0.66
C ILE A 10 1.10 -12.59 0.07
N GLY A 11 1.74 -13.57 0.71
CA GLY A 11 3.00 -14.14 0.26
C GLY A 11 3.74 -14.85 1.38
N HIS A 12 4.75 -15.64 1.05
CA HIS A 12 5.48 -16.45 2.04
C HIS A 12 6.36 -15.58 2.96
N VAL A 13 6.97 -16.18 3.99
CA VAL A 13 7.93 -15.51 4.88
C VAL A 13 9.07 -14.86 4.08
N ALA A 14 9.53 -13.70 4.54
CA ALA A 14 10.68 -12.97 3.98
C ALA A 14 10.55 -12.41 2.54
N HIS A 15 9.41 -12.54 1.85
CA HIS A 15 9.17 -11.89 0.55
C HIS A 15 9.00 -10.35 0.61
N GLY A 16 9.27 -9.71 1.75
CA GLY A 16 9.24 -8.26 1.86
C GLY A 16 7.85 -7.60 1.79
N LYS A 17 6.77 -8.33 2.10
CA LYS A 17 5.38 -7.80 2.11
C LYS A 17 5.26 -6.44 2.80
N SER A 18 5.72 -6.33 4.04
CA SER A 18 5.68 -5.09 4.82
C SER A 18 6.53 -3.98 4.19
N THR A 19 7.64 -4.31 3.53
CA THR A 19 8.48 -3.35 2.80
C THR A 19 7.73 -2.78 1.60
N VAL A 20 7.03 -3.63 0.84
CA VAL A 20 6.20 -3.21 -0.30
C VAL A 20 5.06 -2.31 0.17
N VAL A 21 4.36 -2.67 1.26
CA VAL A 21 3.33 -1.80 1.85
C VAL A 21 3.92 -0.44 2.22
N LYS A 22 5.11 -0.42 2.84
CA LYS A 22 5.78 0.83 3.21
C LYS A 22 6.17 1.68 1.99
N CYS A 23 6.65 1.07 0.91
CA CYS A 23 6.97 1.80 -0.32
C CYS A 23 5.72 2.38 -1.00
N LEU A 24 4.60 1.66 -0.95
CA LEU A 24 3.35 2.09 -1.59
C LEU A 24 2.60 3.15 -0.78
N SER A 25 2.51 2.97 0.54
CA SER A 25 1.72 3.83 1.43
C SER A 25 2.53 4.92 2.12
N GLY A 26 3.86 4.78 2.17
CA GLY A 26 4.77 5.62 2.98
C GLY A 26 4.68 5.35 4.49
N ALA A 27 3.67 4.60 4.95
CA ALA A 27 3.48 4.21 6.34
C ALA A 27 4.01 2.79 6.62
N ALA A 28 4.68 2.62 7.76
CA ALA A 28 5.10 1.30 8.23
C ALA A 28 3.96 0.58 8.97
N THR A 29 3.76 -0.70 8.65
CA THR A 29 2.70 -1.55 9.23
C THR A 29 3.06 -2.17 10.58
N GLY A 30 4.35 -2.40 10.85
CA GLY A 30 4.85 -2.93 12.13
C GLY A 30 4.89 -1.87 13.25
N ARG A 31 3.73 -1.56 13.83
CA ARG A 31 3.60 -0.52 14.87
C ARG A 31 3.97 -1.02 16.27
N PHE A 32 4.02 -2.34 16.50
CA PHE A 32 4.28 -2.89 17.83
C PHE A 32 5.76 -3.22 18.03
N LYS A 33 6.32 -2.85 19.20
CA LYS A 33 7.69 -3.19 19.61
C LYS A 33 7.96 -4.70 19.51
N SER A 34 7.00 -5.53 19.90
CA SER A 34 7.09 -6.98 19.81
C SER A 34 7.21 -7.54 18.38
N GLU A 35 6.63 -6.87 17.37
CA GLU A 35 6.79 -7.26 15.96
C GLU A 35 8.14 -6.82 15.42
N LYS A 36 8.63 -5.65 15.88
CA LYS A 36 9.94 -5.12 15.50
C LYS A 36 11.09 -5.93 16.10
N ASP A 37 10.96 -6.36 17.35
CA ASP A 37 11.96 -7.19 18.03
C ASP A 37 12.02 -8.61 17.46
N ARG A 38 10.90 -9.11 16.93
CA ARG A 38 10.77 -10.46 16.35
C ARG A 38 10.93 -10.49 14.83
N ASN A 39 11.07 -9.34 14.16
CA ASN A 39 11.14 -9.20 12.70
C ASN A 39 10.02 -9.93 11.94
N MET A 40 8.84 -10.05 12.54
CA MET A 40 7.71 -10.82 11.99
C MET A 40 6.39 -10.11 12.28
N THR A 41 5.52 -10.06 11.26
CA THR A 41 4.15 -9.54 11.37
C THR A 41 3.29 -10.57 12.10
N ILE A 42 2.70 -10.20 13.24
CA ILE A 42 1.88 -11.09 14.07
C ILE A 42 0.40 -10.72 13.93
N LYS A 43 0.11 -9.42 13.89
CA LYS A 43 -1.24 -8.87 13.69
C LYS A 43 -1.41 -8.39 12.25
N LEU A 44 -2.67 -8.25 11.82
CA LEU A 44 -2.97 -7.61 10.54
C LEU A 44 -2.51 -6.15 10.58
N GLY A 45 -1.61 -5.80 9.68
CA GLY A 45 -1.12 -4.43 9.53
C GLY A 45 -2.03 -3.65 8.58
N TYR A 46 -2.35 -2.39 8.91
CA TYR A 46 -3.13 -1.52 8.04
C TYR A 46 -2.33 -0.29 7.66
N ALA A 47 -2.29 0.03 6.36
CA ALA A 47 -1.67 1.24 5.86
C ALA A 47 -2.52 1.88 4.77
N ASN A 48 -2.86 3.15 4.95
CA ASN A 48 -3.65 3.89 3.97
C ASN A 48 -2.71 4.56 2.97
N ALA A 49 -3.12 4.61 1.70
CA ALA A 49 -2.41 5.31 0.65
C ALA A 49 -3.38 6.10 -0.23
N LYS A 50 -2.88 7.18 -0.82
CA LYS A 50 -3.59 7.92 -1.87
C LYS A 50 -3.00 7.56 -3.22
N ILE A 51 -3.86 7.29 -4.20
CA ILE A 51 -3.47 7.07 -5.61
C ILE A 51 -3.76 8.34 -6.39
N PHE A 52 -2.72 8.83 -7.06
CA PHE A 52 -2.76 10.02 -7.90
C PHE A 52 -2.54 9.66 -9.36
N GLU A 53 -3.19 10.40 -10.24
CA GLU A 53 -3.05 10.30 -11.69
C GLU A 53 -2.69 11.66 -12.26
N CYS A 54 -1.75 11.67 -13.20
CA CYS A 54 -1.42 12.89 -13.93
C CYS A 54 -2.45 13.14 -15.05
N ASP A 55 -2.99 14.35 -15.09
CA ASP A 55 -3.97 14.79 -16.09
C ASP A 55 -3.38 14.94 -17.51
N ASN A 56 -2.05 14.94 -17.64
CA ASN A 56 -1.39 15.14 -18.92
C ASN A 56 -1.26 13.83 -19.72
N ASP A 57 -1.87 13.80 -20.91
CA ASP A 57 -1.89 12.63 -21.81
C ASP A 57 -0.51 12.31 -22.41
N LYS A 58 0.42 13.28 -22.40
CA LYS A 58 1.82 13.07 -22.82
C LYS A 58 2.65 12.26 -21.82
N CYS A 59 2.10 11.96 -20.64
CA CYS A 59 2.76 11.17 -19.62
C CYS A 59 2.33 9.69 -19.79
N PRO A 60 3.17 8.81 -20.41
CA PRO A 60 2.80 7.42 -20.65
C PRO A 60 2.79 6.61 -19.35
N ARG A 61 1.97 5.56 -19.31
CA ARG A 61 2.01 4.53 -18.26
C ARG A 61 3.37 3.82 -18.29
N PRO A 62 3.98 3.46 -17.15
CA PRO A 62 3.42 3.42 -15.79
C PRO A 62 3.61 4.69 -14.95
N ARG A 63 4.47 5.63 -15.37
CA ARG A 63 4.82 6.84 -14.58
C ARG A 63 3.69 7.86 -14.42
N ARG A 64 2.56 7.65 -15.10
CA ARG A 64 1.34 8.46 -14.97
C ARG A 64 0.65 8.31 -13.62
N PHE A 65 0.87 7.19 -12.93
CA PHE A 65 0.29 6.93 -11.60
C PHE A 65 1.35 7.03 -10.52
N ARG A 66 0.93 7.50 -9.34
CA ARG A 66 1.79 7.56 -8.17
C ARG A 66 0.98 7.27 -6.92
N SER A 67 1.57 6.53 -5.99
CA SER A 67 1.07 6.42 -4.62
C SER A 67 1.86 7.35 -3.71
N ALA A 68 1.19 7.94 -2.73
CA ALA A 68 1.86 8.72 -1.69
C ALA A 68 1.11 8.65 -0.36
N ASP A 69 1.75 9.18 0.67
CA ASP A 69 1.23 9.26 2.02
C ASP A 69 -0.16 9.93 2.08
N PRO A 70 -1.03 9.51 3.01
CA PRO A 70 -2.35 10.11 3.22
C PRO A 70 -2.29 11.63 3.51
N SER A 71 -1.20 12.08 4.13
CA SER A 71 -1.00 13.47 4.55
C SER A 71 -0.64 14.42 3.40
N LYS A 72 -0.30 13.89 2.22
CA LYS A 72 0.07 14.72 1.07
C LYS A 72 -1.16 15.41 0.48
N GLU A 73 -0.96 16.62 -0.03
CA GLU A 73 -1.99 17.43 -0.68
C GLU A 73 -2.67 16.69 -1.84
N ASP A 74 -3.94 17.02 -2.10
CA ASP A 74 -4.76 16.31 -3.10
C ASP A 74 -4.34 16.62 -4.55
N VAL A 75 -3.65 17.74 -4.77
CA VAL A 75 -3.13 18.16 -6.07
C VAL A 75 -1.70 18.64 -5.92
N PHE A 76 -0.77 18.11 -6.72
CA PHE A 76 0.63 18.55 -6.72
C PHE A 76 1.24 18.49 -8.13
N PRO A 77 2.26 19.30 -8.45
CA PRO A 77 2.87 19.31 -9.77
C PRO A 77 3.58 17.99 -10.10
N CYS A 78 3.63 17.65 -11.39
CA CYS A 78 4.36 16.46 -11.84
C CYS A 78 5.88 16.67 -11.75
N ASP A 79 6.60 15.78 -11.06
CA ASP A 79 8.08 15.82 -10.92
C ASP A 79 8.84 15.61 -12.25
N ARG A 80 8.15 15.39 -13.37
CA ARG A 80 8.79 15.03 -14.64
C ARG A 80 9.26 16.28 -15.40
N PRO A 81 10.54 16.37 -15.79
CA PRO A 81 10.99 17.42 -16.69
C PRO A 81 10.26 17.25 -18.04
N LYS A 82 9.60 18.33 -18.51
CA LYS A 82 8.72 18.40 -19.70
C LYS A 82 7.25 17.94 -19.54
N CYS A 83 6.77 17.57 -18.34
CA CYS A 83 5.33 17.33 -18.11
C CYS A 83 4.79 18.46 -17.21
N GLY A 84 4.09 19.45 -17.79
CA GLY A 84 3.44 20.54 -17.03
C GLY A 84 2.10 20.15 -16.40
N GLY A 85 1.84 18.84 -16.29
CA GLY A 85 0.60 18.32 -15.71
C GLY A 85 0.62 18.35 -14.19
N GLN A 86 -0.56 18.32 -13.59
CA GLN A 86 -0.73 18.15 -12.15
C GLN A 86 -1.18 16.72 -11.86
N PHE A 87 -0.67 16.16 -10.78
CA PHE A 87 -1.18 14.92 -10.20
C PHE A 87 -2.44 15.25 -9.42
N ARG A 88 -3.56 14.62 -9.79
CA ARG A 88 -4.84 14.73 -9.10
C ARG A 88 -5.14 13.44 -8.37
N LEU A 89 -5.65 13.57 -7.15
CA LEU A 89 -6.12 12.43 -6.36
C LEU A 89 -7.27 11.71 -7.09
N VAL A 90 -7.08 10.42 -7.36
CA VAL A 90 -8.11 9.56 -7.96
C VAL A 90 -8.87 8.84 -6.87
N ARG A 91 -8.16 8.11 -6.00
CA ARG A 91 -8.77 7.23 -4.99
C ARG A 91 -7.91 7.10 -3.74
N HIS A 92 -8.58 6.73 -2.65
CA HIS A 92 -7.95 6.29 -1.41
C HIS A 92 -8.02 4.77 -1.31
N VAL A 93 -6.89 4.13 -1.04
CA VAL A 93 -6.81 2.67 -0.87
C VAL A 93 -6.22 2.34 0.49
N SER A 94 -6.64 1.22 1.05
CA SER A 94 -6.06 0.63 2.26
C SER A 94 -5.31 -0.63 1.88
N PHE A 95 -4.08 -0.75 2.34
CA PHE A 95 -3.31 -1.97 2.27
C PHE A 95 -3.43 -2.73 3.58
N VAL A 96 -3.70 -4.03 3.47
CA VAL A 96 -3.77 -4.97 4.59
C VAL A 96 -2.57 -5.91 4.49
N ASP A 97 -1.62 -5.78 5.40
CA ASP A 97 -0.41 -6.60 5.48
C ASP A 97 -0.72 -7.90 6.24
N CYS A 98 -0.65 -9.03 5.52
CA CYS A 98 -0.92 -10.34 6.10
C CYS A 98 0.36 -11.00 6.64
N PRO A 99 0.28 -11.75 7.75
CA PRO A 99 1.36 -12.61 8.17
C PRO A 99 1.58 -13.73 7.15
N GLY A 100 2.84 -13.98 6.79
CA GLY A 100 3.21 -15.05 5.83
C GLY A 100 3.70 -16.35 6.49
N GLN A 101 3.59 -16.46 7.81
CA GLN A 101 4.04 -17.64 8.56
C GLN A 101 2.94 -18.70 8.62
N ASN A 102 3.33 -19.97 8.44
CA ASN A 102 2.39 -21.09 8.41
C ASN A 102 1.55 -21.21 9.70
N PHE A 103 2.11 -20.87 10.86
CA PHE A 103 1.37 -20.92 12.12
C PHE A 103 0.40 -19.74 12.33
N LEU A 104 0.45 -18.70 11.48
CA LEU A 104 -0.43 -17.53 11.51
C LEU A 104 -1.50 -17.58 10.42
N MET A 105 -1.75 -18.74 9.83
CA MET A 105 -2.80 -18.90 8.80
C MET A 105 -4.18 -18.50 9.31
N ALA A 106 -4.50 -18.72 10.58
CA ALA A 106 -5.76 -18.27 11.17
C ALA A 106 -5.94 -16.74 11.09
N THR A 107 -4.85 -15.99 11.35
CA THR A 107 -4.85 -14.52 11.23
C THR A 107 -4.98 -14.07 9.78
N MET A 108 -4.33 -14.78 8.85
CA MET A 108 -4.44 -14.52 7.42
C MET A 108 -5.89 -14.74 6.93
N LEU A 109 -6.53 -15.85 7.31
CA LEU A 109 -7.93 -16.14 6.95
C LEU A 109 -8.88 -15.07 7.49
N ASN A 110 -8.70 -14.64 8.74
CA ASN A 110 -9.48 -13.52 9.29
C ASN A 110 -9.27 -12.21 8.50
N GLY A 111 -8.06 -11.99 7.98
CA GLY A 111 -7.76 -10.86 7.10
C GLY A 111 -8.47 -10.94 5.75
N THR A 112 -8.57 -12.14 5.16
CA THR A 112 -9.19 -12.32 3.83
C THR A 112 -10.66 -11.92 3.80
N ALA A 113 -11.38 -12.04 4.91
CA ALA A 113 -12.79 -11.61 4.99
C ALA A 113 -12.98 -10.08 4.87
N VAL A 114 -11.92 -9.30 5.06
CA VAL A 114 -11.95 -7.82 5.05
C VAL A 114 -11.42 -7.25 3.73
N MET A 115 -10.79 -8.08 2.89
CA MET A 115 -10.10 -7.66 1.67
C MET A 115 -11.03 -7.72 0.45
N ASP A 116 -10.98 -6.67 -0.37
CA ASP A 116 -11.70 -6.63 -1.66
C ASP A 116 -10.82 -7.18 -2.80
N ALA A 117 -9.50 -7.05 -2.67
CA ALA A 117 -8.52 -7.53 -3.64
C ALA A 117 -7.26 -8.04 -2.92
N ALA A 118 -6.47 -8.88 -3.61
CA ALA A 118 -5.23 -9.42 -3.06
C ALA A 118 -4.06 -9.30 -4.07
N LEU A 119 -2.88 -9.02 -3.53
CA LEU A 119 -1.59 -9.04 -4.23
C LEU A 119 -0.76 -10.20 -3.66
N LEU A 120 -0.43 -11.17 -4.50
CA LEU A 120 0.43 -12.29 -4.16
C LEU A 120 1.89 -11.93 -4.48
N LEU A 121 2.75 -11.90 -3.46
CA LEU A 121 4.20 -11.77 -3.59
C LEU A 121 4.87 -13.15 -3.58
N ILE A 122 5.71 -13.34 -4.59
CA ILE A 122 6.53 -14.52 -4.86
C ILE A 122 7.97 -14.04 -5.07
#